data_AF-A0A834ACE3-F1
#
_entry.id   AF-A0A834ACE3-F1
#
_cell.length_a   1.000
_cell.length_b   1.000
_cell.length_c   1.000
_cell.angle_alpha   90.00
_cell.angle_beta   90.00
_cell.angle_gamma   90.00
#
_symmetry.space_group_name_H-M   'P 1'
#
loop_
_entity.id
_entity.type
_entity.pdbx_description
1 polymer ?
#
loop_
_entity_poly.entity_id
_entity_poly.type
_entity_poly.pdbx_seq_one_letter_code
_entity_poly.pdbx_strand_id
1 'polypeptide(L)'
;MEVTMVPGKGPSFPEPLREERDLERLQDPATAASELAYVFQAITLTRQRLAGRVPLIGFAGAPWTLMTYMIEGGSSSTMAQAKRWLYQRPKASHQLLRILTDALVPYLVGQVVAGAQVSPEGETDRLGFSI
;
A
#
# COMPACT_ATOMS: atom_id res chain seq x y z
N MET A 1 -10.65 6.04 -1.45
CA MET A 1 -10.05 7.11 -2.27
C MET A 1 -9.94 6.60 -3.69
N GLU A 2 -10.19 7.45 -4.69
CA GLU A 2 -10.07 7.10 -6.10
C GLU A 2 -8.61 7.11 -6.58
N VAL A 3 -8.24 6.16 -7.45
CA VAL A 3 -6.90 6.07 -8.06
C VAL A 3 -7.06 5.98 -9.57
N THR A 4 -6.31 6.80 -10.29
CA THR A 4 -6.26 6.79 -11.75
C THR A 4 -4.86 6.46 -12.24
N MET A 5 -4.76 5.70 -13.33
CA MET A 5 -3.49 5.43 -14.00
C MET A 5 -3.30 6.43 -15.13
N VAL A 6 -2.37 7.38 -14.94
CA VAL A 6 -2.07 8.40 -15.95
C VAL A 6 -0.94 7.91 -16.85
N PRO A 7 -1.13 7.86 -18.19
CA PRO A 7 -0.10 7.43 -19.13
C PRO A 7 1.22 8.18 -18.94
N GLY A 8 2.32 7.44 -18.75
CA GLY A 8 3.66 8.00 -18.57
C GLY A 8 3.93 8.66 -17.21
N LYS A 9 2.96 8.72 -16.29
CA LYS A 9 3.13 9.30 -14.94
C LYS A 9 2.89 8.30 -13.80
N GLY A 10 2.19 7.21 -14.08
CA GLY A 10 1.90 6.16 -13.10
C GLY A 10 0.61 6.45 -12.30
N PRO A 11 0.49 5.87 -11.09
CA PRO A 11 -0.70 6.03 -10.26
C PRO A 11 -0.82 7.46 -9.74
N SER A 12 -2.03 8.02 -9.83
CA SER A 12 -2.35 9.36 -9.35
C SER A 12 -3.68 9.37 -8.60
N PHE A 13 -3.68 10.05 -7.46
CA PHE A 13 -4.88 10.35 -6.69
C PHE A 13 -5.36 11.74 -7.09
N PRO A 14 -6.51 11.89 -7.76
CA PRO A 14 -7.04 13.20 -8.13
C PRO A 14 -7.40 14.05 -6.90
N GLU A 15 -7.77 13.40 -5.79
CA GLU A 15 -8.15 14.03 -4.52
C GLU A 15 -7.24 13.55 -3.37
N PRO A 16 -5.98 14.02 -3.32
CA PRO A 16 -5.03 13.63 -2.28
C PRO A 16 -5.43 14.16 -0.89
N LEU A 17 -4.86 13.57 0.15
CA LEU A 17 -5.00 14.04 1.53
C LEU A 17 -4.17 15.32 1.74
N ARG A 18 -4.83 16.44 2.08
CA ARG A 18 -4.18 17.74 2.30
C ARG A 18 -4.28 18.20 3.75
N GLU A 19 -5.27 17.73 4.47
CA GLU A 19 -5.54 18.10 5.86
C GLU A 19 -6.09 16.95 6.70
N GLU A 20 -6.11 17.14 8.02
CA GLU A 20 -6.46 16.09 8.98
C GLU A 20 -7.91 15.61 8.84
N ARG A 21 -8.85 16.50 8.52
CA ARG A 21 -10.24 16.13 8.23
C ARG A 21 -10.38 15.19 7.03
N ASP A 22 -9.42 15.19 6.12
CA ASP A 22 -9.46 14.27 4.97
C ASP A 22 -9.32 12.81 5.41
N LEU A 23 -8.83 12.53 6.62
CA LEU A 23 -8.77 11.16 7.15
C LEU A 23 -10.17 10.57 7.40
N GLU A 24 -11.20 11.41 7.58
CA GLU A 24 -12.58 10.98 7.84
C GLU A 24 -13.23 10.27 6.65
N ARG A 25 -12.71 10.48 5.43
CA ARG A 25 -13.21 9.79 4.22
C ARG A 25 -12.54 8.43 3.96
N LEU A 26 -11.58 8.04 4.81
CA LEU A 26 -10.96 6.73 4.71
C LEU A 26 -11.92 5.67 5.26
N GLN A 27 -11.97 4.54 4.58
CA GLN A 27 -12.74 3.39 5.04
C GLN A 27 -12.06 2.78 6.27
N ASP A 28 -12.84 2.02 7.05
CA ASP A 28 -12.32 1.25 8.18
C ASP A 28 -11.22 0.28 7.67
N PRO A 29 -9.99 0.34 8.22
CA PRO A 29 -8.91 -0.55 7.81
C PRO A 29 -9.27 -2.05 7.92
N ALA A 30 -10.20 -2.42 8.81
CA ALA A 30 -10.66 -3.80 8.95
C ALA A 30 -11.33 -4.36 7.68
N THR A 31 -11.89 -3.51 6.81
CA THR A 31 -12.55 -3.95 5.57
C THR A 31 -11.58 -4.09 4.40
N ALA A 32 -10.33 -3.62 4.53
CA ALA A 32 -9.37 -3.61 3.43
C ALA A 32 -9.10 -5.02 2.86
N ALA A 33 -8.99 -6.04 3.73
CA ALA A 33 -8.73 -7.41 3.29
C ALA A 33 -9.90 -8.01 2.49
N SER A 34 -11.16 -7.68 2.83
CA SER A 34 -12.32 -8.17 2.06
C SER A 34 -12.42 -7.49 0.70
N GLU A 35 -12.13 -6.20 0.60
CA GLU A 35 -12.09 -5.47 -0.67
C GLU A 35 -10.98 -6.00 -1.60
N LEU A 36 -9.89 -6.50 -1.03
CA LEU A 36 -8.75 -7.06 -1.76
C LEU A 36 -8.86 -8.57 -2.03
N ALA A 37 -10.05 -9.19 -1.86
CA ALA A 37 -10.26 -10.62 -2.06
C ALA A 37 -9.86 -11.12 -3.46
N TYR A 38 -9.95 -10.26 -4.49
CA TYR A 38 -9.52 -10.60 -5.85
C TYR A 38 -8.01 -10.89 -5.92
N VAL A 39 -7.18 -10.24 -5.09
CA VAL A 39 -5.74 -10.50 -5.00
C VAL A 39 -5.49 -11.90 -4.43
N PHE A 40 -6.22 -12.28 -3.38
CA PHE A 40 -6.10 -13.60 -2.77
C PHE A 40 -6.49 -14.72 -3.74
N GLN A 41 -7.53 -14.51 -4.55
CA GLN A 41 -7.92 -15.44 -5.61
C GLN A 41 -6.82 -15.59 -6.66
N ALA A 42 -6.20 -14.48 -7.08
CA ALA A 42 -5.09 -14.49 -8.02
C ALA A 42 -3.86 -15.24 -7.46
N ILE A 43 -3.50 -15.01 -6.20
CA ILE A 43 -2.41 -15.74 -5.51
C ILE A 43 -2.71 -17.23 -5.48
N THR A 44 -3.93 -17.63 -5.07
CA THR A 44 -4.35 -19.03 -5.00
C THR A 44 -4.23 -19.71 -6.37
N LEU A 45 -4.77 -19.08 -7.41
CA LEU A 45 -4.71 -19.60 -8.78
C LEU A 45 -3.25 -19.73 -9.24
N THR A 46 -2.44 -18.71 -8.99
CA THR A 46 -1.03 -18.69 -9.40
C THR A 46 -0.25 -19.79 -8.68
N ARG A 47 -0.46 -19.97 -7.37
CA ARG A 47 0.19 -21.01 -6.58
C ARG A 47 -0.15 -22.41 -7.08
N GLN A 48 -1.41 -22.66 -7.44
CA GLN A 48 -1.82 -23.93 -8.04
C GLN A 48 -1.14 -24.16 -9.39
N ARG A 49 -1.09 -23.13 -10.26
CA ARG A 49 -0.49 -23.23 -11.60
C ARG A 49 1.03 -23.36 -11.57
N LEU A 50 1.70 -22.82 -10.57
CA LEU A 50 3.14 -22.99 -10.38
C LEU A 50 3.52 -24.44 -10.07
N ALA A 51 2.60 -25.27 -9.56
CA ALA A 51 2.81 -26.68 -9.26
C ALA A 51 4.10 -26.95 -8.46
N GLY A 52 4.43 -26.05 -7.52
CA GLY A 52 5.62 -26.17 -6.67
C GLY A 52 6.96 -25.89 -7.34
N ARG A 53 6.98 -25.38 -8.59
CA ARG A 53 8.22 -25.13 -9.34
C ARG A 53 9.14 -24.11 -8.67
N VAL A 54 8.57 -23.03 -8.17
CA VAL A 54 9.28 -21.95 -7.45
C VAL A 54 8.36 -21.35 -6.38
N PRO A 55 8.92 -20.70 -5.34
CA PRO A 55 8.13 -19.99 -4.35
C PRO A 55 7.33 -18.82 -4.96
N LEU A 56 6.10 -18.61 -4.48
CA LEU A 56 5.31 -17.42 -4.80
C LEU A 56 5.53 -16.32 -3.74
N ILE A 57 5.86 -15.11 -4.18
CA ILE A 57 6.08 -13.96 -3.32
C ILE A 57 4.81 -13.10 -3.32
N GLY A 58 4.25 -12.84 -2.13
CA GLY A 58 3.25 -11.80 -1.90
C GLY A 58 3.94 -10.50 -1.48
N PHE A 59 3.32 -9.34 -1.68
CA PHE A 59 3.94 -8.06 -1.34
C PHE A 59 2.91 -7.00 -0.96
N ALA A 60 3.36 -5.98 -0.23
CA ALA A 60 2.63 -4.74 -0.03
C ALA A 60 3.61 -3.57 0.11
N GLY A 61 3.14 -2.35 -0.16
CA GLY A 61 3.92 -1.14 0.09
C GLY A 61 3.98 -0.83 1.59
N ALA A 62 5.13 -0.33 2.06
CA ALA A 62 5.29 0.10 3.44
C ALA A 62 4.32 1.27 3.79
N PRO A 63 3.83 1.38 5.04
CA PRO A 63 2.89 2.44 5.44
C PRO A 63 3.37 3.85 5.07
N TRP A 64 4.65 4.16 5.27
CA TRP A 64 5.22 5.45 4.90
C TRP A 64 5.16 5.70 3.40
N THR A 65 5.58 4.71 2.59
CA THR A 65 5.50 4.79 1.13
C THR A 65 4.04 5.02 0.68
N LEU A 66 3.06 4.32 1.23
CA LEU A 66 1.65 4.53 0.89
C LEU A 66 1.17 5.93 1.29
N MET A 67 1.55 6.39 2.49
CA MET A 67 1.24 7.73 2.97
C MET A 67 1.77 8.81 2.03
N THR A 68 2.99 8.67 1.47
CA THR A 68 3.52 9.68 0.55
C THR A 68 2.67 9.78 -0.72
N TYR A 69 2.27 8.66 -1.32
CA TYR A 69 1.37 8.68 -2.48
C TYR A 69 0.01 9.32 -2.18
N MET A 70 -0.57 9.00 -1.02
CA MET A 70 -1.88 9.53 -0.62
C MET A 70 -1.86 11.05 -0.36
N ILE A 71 -0.73 11.59 0.12
CA ILE A 71 -0.58 13.04 0.41
C ILE A 71 -0.10 13.83 -0.81
N GLU A 72 0.88 13.30 -1.54
CA GLU A 72 1.45 13.97 -2.72
C GLU A 72 0.49 13.89 -3.92
N GLY A 73 -0.35 12.86 -3.98
CA GLY A 73 -1.27 12.60 -5.09
C GLY A 73 -0.66 11.83 -6.27
N GLY A 74 0.54 11.29 -6.08
CA GLY A 74 1.31 10.58 -7.08
C GLY A 74 2.79 10.47 -6.70
N SER A 75 3.64 10.15 -7.67
CA SER A 75 5.09 10.15 -7.48
C SER A 75 5.61 11.57 -7.26
N SER A 76 6.53 11.73 -6.31
CA SER A 76 7.13 13.02 -5.96
C SER A 76 8.63 12.83 -5.76
N SER A 77 9.46 13.71 -6.29
CA SER A 77 10.93 13.60 -6.15
C SER A 77 11.45 14.05 -4.78
N THR A 78 10.66 14.87 -4.08
CA THR A 78 11.09 15.50 -2.81
C THR A 78 10.31 15.01 -1.60
N MET A 79 9.09 14.48 -1.82
CA MET A 79 8.13 14.13 -0.76
C MET A 79 7.87 15.32 0.19
N ALA A 80 7.85 16.55 -0.36
CA ALA A 80 7.82 17.77 0.43
C ALA A 80 6.52 17.93 1.24
N GLN A 81 5.37 17.53 0.70
CA GLN A 81 4.08 17.61 1.41
C GLN A 81 3.98 16.50 2.45
N ALA A 82 4.41 15.29 2.13
CA ALA A 82 4.44 14.18 3.08
C ALA A 82 5.38 14.48 4.27
N LYS A 83 6.58 15.03 4.01
CA LYS A 83 7.49 15.51 5.07
C LYS A 83 6.88 16.65 5.87
N ARG A 84 6.22 17.61 5.21
CA ARG A 84 5.50 18.69 5.90
C ARG A 84 4.45 18.16 6.87
N TRP A 85 3.74 17.10 6.51
CA TRP A 85 2.81 16.41 7.41
C TRP A 85 3.52 15.87 8.66
N LEU A 86 4.66 15.20 8.51
CA LEU A 86 5.43 14.72 9.66
C LEU A 86 5.80 15.84 10.63
N TYR A 87 6.24 17.00 10.12
CA TYR A 87 6.68 18.11 10.95
C TYR A 87 5.54 18.95 11.53
N GLN A 88 4.50 19.25 10.74
CA GLN A 88 3.43 20.18 11.12
C GLN A 88 2.21 19.46 11.70
N ARG A 89 2.02 18.17 11.38
CA ARG A 89 0.86 17.37 11.75
C ARG A 89 1.29 15.98 12.26
N PRO A 90 2.16 15.89 13.29
CA PRO A 90 2.71 14.61 13.74
C PRO A 90 1.62 13.64 14.20
N LYS A 91 0.59 14.12 14.93
CA LYS A 91 -0.52 13.29 15.40
C LYS A 91 -1.33 12.69 14.24
N ALA A 92 -1.79 13.52 13.30
CA ALA A 92 -2.50 13.06 12.12
C ALA A 92 -1.64 12.13 11.24
N SER A 93 -0.33 12.38 11.16
CA SER A 93 0.61 11.51 10.44
C SER A 93 0.69 10.13 11.09
N HIS A 94 0.85 10.06 12.42
CA HIS A 94 0.84 8.79 13.15
C HIS A 94 -0.51 8.07 13.03
N GLN A 95 -1.62 8.80 13.04
CA GLN A 95 -2.96 8.24 12.83
C GLN A 95 -3.08 7.61 11.43
N LEU A 96 -2.64 8.31 10.38
CA LEU A 96 -2.68 7.78 9.02
C LEU A 96 -1.77 6.56 8.86
N LEU A 97 -0.55 6.61 9.40
CA LEU A 97 0.36 5.45 9.41
C LEU A 97 -0.26 4.27 10.14
N ARG A 98 -0.96 4.51 11.26
CA ARG A 98 -1.64 3.47 12.01
C ARG A 98 -2.78 2.85 11.21
N ILE A 99 -3.63 3.65 10.58
CA ILE A 99 -4.70 3.19 9.70
C ILE A 99 -4.12 2.29 8.59
N LEU A 100 -3.04 2.73 7.95
CA LEU A 100 -2.37 1.96 6.90
C LEU A 100 -1.81 0.64 7.43
N THR A 101 -1.15 0.64 8.59
CA THR A 101 -0.66 -0.59 9.24
C THR A 101 -1.81 -1.55 9.55
N ASP A 102 -2.90 -1.05 10.14
CA ASP A 102 -4.06 -1.87 10.52
C ASP A 102 -4.77 -2.47 9.29
N ALA A 103 -4.70 -1.84 8.13
CA ALA A 103 -5.17 -2.40 6.85
C ALA A 103 -4.18 -3.41 6.23
N LEU A 104 -2.88 -3.15 6.34
CA LEU A 104 -1.82 -3.96 5.73
C LEU A 104 -1.62 -5.30 6.42
N VAL A 105 -1.70 -5.35 7.76
CA VAL A 105 -1.52 -6.59 8.53
C VAL A 105 -2.49 -7.70 8.09
N PRO A 106 -3.83 -7.51 8.10
CA PRO A 106 -4.75 -8.55 7.66
C PRO A 106 -4.61 -8.84 6.16
N TYR A 107 -4.24 -7.85 5.34
CA TYR A 107 -3.96 -8.07 3.92
C TYR A 107 -2.77 -9.01 3.70
N LEU A 108 -1.64 -8.78 4.36
CA LEU A 108 -0.44 -9.61 4.26
C LEU A 108 -0.70 -11.03 4.80
N VAL A 109 -1.40 -11.15 5.93
CA VAL A 109 -1.84 -12.45 6.46
C VAL A 109 -2.73 -13.18 5.45
N GLY A 110 -3.67 -12.47 4.82
CA GLY A 110 -4.52 -13.01 3.76
C GLY A 110 -3.75 -13.53 2.54
N GLN A 111 -2.67 -12.84 2.14
CA GLN A 111 -1.79 -13.32 1.07
C GLN A 111 -1.09 -14.64 1.43
N VAL A 112 -0.63 -14.78 2.66
CA VAL A 112 -0.01 -16.02 3.15
C VAL A 112 -1.02 -17.17 3.16
N VAL A 113 -2.24 -16.92 3.67
CA VAL A 113 -3.34 -17.90 3.65
C VAL A 113 -3.69 -18.31 2.21
N ALA A 114 -3.68 -17.37 1.27
CA ALA A 114 -3.91 -17.62 -0.16
C ALA A 114 -2.77 -18.37 -0.87
N GLY A 115 -1.62 -18.58 -0.20
CA GLY A 115 -0.52 -19.40 -0.70
C GLY A 115 0.75 -18.64 -1.09
N ALA A 116 0.90 -17.37 -0.71
CA ALA A 116 2.21 -16.72 -0.73
C ALA A 116 3.16 -17.39 0.27
N GLN A 117 4.41 -17.61 -0.12
CA GLN A 117 5.43 -18.31 0.68
C GLN A 117 6.45 -17.35 1.29
N VAL A 118 6.57 -16.14 0.74
CA VAL A 118 7.38 -15.04 1.25
C VAL A 118 6.55 -13.78 1.13
N SER A 119 6.59 -12.90 2.15
CA SER A 119 5.89 -11.63 2.12
C SER A 119 6.80 -10.50 2.64
N PRO A 120 7.60 -9.85 1.77
CA PRO A 120 8.39 -8.70 2.14
C PRO A 120 7.55 -7.41 2.05
N GLU A 121 7.82 -6.49 2.98
CA GLU A 121 7.35 -5.10 2.88
C GLU A 121 8.27 -4.33 1.91
N GLY A 122 7.68 -3.63 0.94
CA GLY A 122 8.42 -2.82 -0.03
C GLY A 122 8.55 -1.37 0.43
N GLU A 123 9.77 -0.91 0.72
CA GLU A 123 10.12 0.51 0.84
C GLU A 123 10.69 0.98 -0.51
N THR A 124 10.17 2.10 -1.05
CA THR A 124 10.50 2.54 -2.44
C THR A 124 11.96 3.04 -2.59
N ASP A 125 12.76 3.05 -1.53
CA ASP A 125 14.15 3.53 -1.54
C ASP A 125 15.21 2.41 -1.62
N ARG A 126 14.80 1.15 -1.83
CA ARG A 126 15.72 -0.01 -1.93
C ARG A 126 15.37 -1.05 -2.99
N LEU A 127 14.96 -0.64 -4.18
CA LEU A 127 14.84 -1.58 -5.31
C LEU A 127 16.12 -1.61 -6.15
N GLY A 128 17.16 -2.17 -5.52
CA GLY A 128 18.33 -2.75 -6.19
C GLY A 128 18.30 -4.27 -6.06
N PHE A 129 17.24 -4.91 -6.56
CA PHE A 129 17.24 -6.37 -6.71
C PHE A 129 17.98 -6.72 -7.99
N SER A 130 19.27 -7.04 -7.83
CA SER A 130 19.98 -7.86 -8.82
C SER A 130 19.52 -9.30 -8.62
N ILE A 131 18.86 -9.86 -9.63
CA ILE A 131 18.77 -11.30 -9.85
C ILE A 131 19.89 -11.66 -10.83
#